data_AF-A0A4S2PPP8-F1
#
_entry.id   AF-A0A4S2PPP8-F1
#
_cell.length_a   1.000
_cell.length_b   1.000
_cell.length_c   1.000
_cell.angle_alpha   90.00
_cell.angle_beta   90.00
_cell.angle_gamma   90.00
#
_symmetry.space_group_name_H-M   'P 1'
#
loop_
_entity.id
_entity.type
_entity.pdbx_description
1 polymer ?
#
loop_
_entity_poly.entity_id
_entity_poly.type
_entity_poly.pdbx_seq_one_letter_code
_entity_poly.pdbx_strand_id
1 'polypeptide(L)'
;MTDWELEGFKNKKWLETRQDYLDEIWLNYNDNFLEEDKNRLLDYLDNAVIHGYEDKKTIIFYALALFYSDKKQINLDVLKSSFIQQGYNKDEITTLLYKKLK
;
A
#
# COMPACT_ATOMS: atom_id res chain seq x y z
N MET A 1 -9.58 28.37 -1.95
CA MET A 1 -9.20 27.08 -2.54
C MET A 1 -10.20 26.08 -2.00
N THR A 2 -11.03 25.54 -2.88
CA THR A 2 -12.18 24.71 -2.54
C THR A 2 -11.73 23.26 -2.39
N ASP A 3 -12.37 22.46 -1.54
CA ASP A 3 -11.96 21.07 -1.29
C ASP A 3 -11.86 20.22 -2.57
N TRP A 4 -12.73 20.46 -3.56
CA TRP A 4 -12.71 19.78 -4.86
C TRP A 4 -11.44 20.08 -5.69
N GLU A 5 -10.87 21.28 -5.57
CA GLU A 5 -9.64 21.67 -6.29
C GLU A 5 -8.42 20.99 -5.67
N LEU A 6 -8.42 20.86 -4.34
CA LEU A 6 -7.39 20.16 -3.59
C LEU A 6 -7.43 18.66 -3.86
N GLU A 7 -8.61 18.05 -3.89
CA GLU A 7 -8.79 16.64 -4.24
C GLU A 7 -8.36 16.37 -5.69
N GLY A 8 -8.74 17.21 -6.65
CA GLY A 8 -8.30 17.10 -8.04
C GLY A 8 -6.78 17.20 -8.20
N PHE A 9 -6.12 18.09 -7.46
CA PHE A 9 -4.67 18.22 -7.43
C PHE A 9 -3.98 16.99 -6.81
N LYS A 10 -4.50 16.49 -5.68
CA LYS A 10 -3.97 15.30 -5.02
C LYS A 10 -4.08 14.07 -5.93
N ASN A 11 -5.21 13.90 -6.62
CA ASN A 11 -5.42 12.79 -7.54
C ASN A 11 -4.47 12.84 -8.74
N LYS A 12 -4.29 14.03 -9.36
CA LYS A 12 -3.36 14.18 -10.48
C LYS A 12 -1.92 13.89 -10.06
N LYS A 13 -1.48 14.46 -8.94
CA LYS A 13 -0.14 14.19 -8.38
C LYS A 13 0.05 12.71 -8.06
N TRP A 14 -0.98 12.06 -7.52
CA TRP A 14 -0.95 10.63 -7.24
C TRP A 14 -0.78 9.79 -8.51
N LEU A 15 -1.55 10.07 -9.57
CA LEU A 15 -1.43 9.37 -10.85
C LEU A 15 -0.03 9.49 -11.47
N GLU A 16 0.65 10.63 -11.27
CA GLU A 16 2.03 10.83 -11.70
C GLU A 16 3.02 10.05 -10.81
N THR A 17 2.76 9.96 -9.51
CA THR A 17 3.70 9.37 -8.53
C THR A 17 3.52 7.85 -8.35
N ARG A 18 2.34 7.29 -8.64
CA ARG A 18 2.05 5.86 -8.43
C ARG A 18 2.96 4.96 -9.28
N GLN A 19 3.37 5.43 -10.45
CA GLN A 19 4.29 4.72 -11.32
C GLN A 19 5.69 4.66 -10.70
N ASP A 20 6.20 5.77 -10.16
CA ASP A 20 7.47 5.79 -9.41
C ASP A 20 7.45 4.80 -8.23
N TYR A 21 6.31 4.66 -7.55
CA TYR A 21 6.19 3.74 -6.41
C TYR A 21 6.16 2.28 -6.87
N LEU A 22 5.49 1.99 -7.99
CA LEU A 22 5.55 0.68 -8.61
C LEU A 22 6.97 0.32 -9.03
N ASP A 23 7.70 1.25 -9.66
CA ASP A 23 9.08 1.02 -10.08
C ASP A 23 10.00 0.80 -8.87
N GLU A 24 9.81 1.53 -7.77
CA GLU A 24 10.53 1.29 -6.51
C GLU A 24 10.22 -0.10 -5.92
N ILE A 25 8.96 -0.51 -5.94
CA ILE A 25 8.53 -1.85 -5.54
C ILE A 25 9.24 -2.90 -6.39
N TRP A 26 9.27 -2.69 -7.71
CA TRP A 26 9.87 -3.61 -8.65
C TRP A 26 11.39 -3.73 -8.51
N LEU A 27 12.08 -2.65 -8.14
CA LEU A 27 13.54 -2.66 -7.98
C LEU A 27 13.98 -3.20 -6.62
N ASN A 28 13.26 -2.89 -5.54
CA ASN A 28 13.73 -3.14 -4.17
C ASN A 28 13.01 -4.30 -3.46
N TYR A 29 11.83 -4.68 -3.93
CA TYR A 29 10.94 -5.62 -3.24
C TYR A 29 10.46 -6.79 -4.11
N ASN A 30 10.92 -6.85 -5.36
CA ASN A 30 10.58 -7.91 -6.30
C ASN A 30 11.31 -9.21 -5.96
N ASP A 31 10.74 -9.95 -5.01
CA ASP A 31 11.22 -11.27 -4.65
C ASP A 31 10.79 -12.34 -5.68
N ASN A 32 9.62 -12.20 -6.34
CA ASN A 32 9.07 -13.12 -7.36
C ASN A 32 7.77 -12.55 -8.01
N PHE A 33 7.79 -11.31 -8.49
CA PHE A 33 6.62 -10.72 -9.15
C PHE A 33 6.57 -11.09 -10.63
N LEU A 34 5.38 -11.41 -11.10
CA LEU A 34 5.08 -11.61 -12.51
C LEU A 34 4.61 -10.29 -13.13
N GLU A 35 4.67 -10.17 -14.46
CA GLU A 35 4.24 -8.93 -15.12
C GLU A 35 2.74 -8.63 -14.87
N GLU A 36 1.92 -9.67 -14.72
CA GLU A 36 0.51 -9.56 -14.31
C GLU A 36 0.32 -8.93 -12.93
N ASP A 37 1.31 -9.02 -12.04
CA ASP A 37 1.25 -8.47 -10.69
C ASP A 37 1.40 -6.95 -10.69
N LYS A 38 1.94 -6.35 -11.76
CA LYS A 38 2.10 -4.89 -11.87
C LYS A 38 0.76 -4.16 -11.74
N ASN A 39 -0.26 -4.65 -12.43
CA ASN A 39 -1.60 -4.05 -12.38
C ASN A 39 -2.22 -4.19 -10.99
N ARG A 40 -2.06 -5.36 -10.35
CA ARG A 40 -2.54 -5.58 -8.97
C ARG A 40 -1.83 -4.67 -7.98
N LEU A 41 -0.52 -4.51 -8.10
CA LEU A 41 0.27 -3.63 -7.25
C LEU A 41 -0.16 -2.16 -7.40
N LEU A 42 -0.48 -1.71 -8.63
CA LEU A 42 -1.06 -0.38 -8.84
C LEU A 42 -2.40 -0.23 -8.12
N ASP A 43 -3.30 -1.21 -8.24
CA ASP A 43 -4.59 -1.18 -7.53
C ASP A 43 -4.41 -1.17 -6.00
N TYR A 44 -3.43 -1.89 -5.46
CA TYR A 44 -3.12 -1.88 -4.03
C TYR A 44 -2.50 -0.57 -3.55
N LEU A 45 -1.66 0.07 -4.39
CA LEU A 45 -1.13 1.40 -4.13
C LEU A 45 -2.27 2.43 -4.08
N ASP A 46 -3.18 2.38 -5.05
CA ASP A 46 -4.37 3.24 -5.10
C ASP A 46 -5.24 3.03 -3.85
N ASN A 47 -5.43 1.77 -3.42
CA ASN A 47 -6.13 1.44 -2.18
C ASN A 47 -5.46 2.02 -0.94
N ALA A 48 -4.13 2.06 -0.87
CA ALA A 48 -3.43 2.67 0.26
C ALA A 48 -3.77 4.17 0.37
N VAL A 49 -3.74 4.90 -0.74
CA VAL A 49 -4.07 6.33 -0.73
C VAL A 49 -5.53 6.57 -0.37
N ILE A 50 -6.45 5.75 -0.87
CA ILE A 50 -7.88 5.80 -0.50
C ILE A 50 -8.07 5.60 1.02
N HIS A 51 -7.26 4.74 1.64
CA HIS A 51 -7.28 4.54 3.09
C HIS A 51 -6.58 5.66 3.88
N GLY A 52 -6.14 6.72 3.22
CA GLY A 52 -5.52 7.90 3.82
C GLY A 52 -4.08 7.66 4.27
N TYR A 53 -3.33 6.80 3.59
CA TYR A 53 -1.86 6.77 3.75
C TYR A 53 -1.26 7.85 2.86
N GLU A 54 -0.41 8.70 3.43
CA GLU A 54 0.21 9.84 2.73
C GLU A 54 1.72 9.66 2.53
N ASP A 55 2.38 8.91 3.43
CA ASP A 55 3.82 8.65 3.34
C ASP A 55 4.13 7.53 2.36
N LYS A 56 5.05 7.80 1.42
CA LYS A 56 5.55 6.86 0.42
C LYS A 56 5.81 5.46 0.98
N LYS A 57 6.56 5.38 2.08
CA LYS A 57 6.94 4.10 2.70
C LYS A 57 5.72 3.32 3.19
N THR A 58 4.77 4.00 3.81
CA THR A 58 3.55 3.38 4.36
C THR A 58 2.62 2.93 3.25
N ILE A 59 2.51 3.71 2.17
CA ILE A 59 1.78 3.38 0.94
C ILE A 59 2.36 2.10 0.32
N ILE A 60 3.67 2.06 0.12
CA ILE A 60 4.37 0.90 -0.44
C ILE A 60 4.22 -0.33 0.45
N PHE A 61 4.41 -0.20 1.77
CA PHE A 61 4.31 -1.32 2.70
C PHE A 61 2.88 -1.87 2.81
N TYR A 62 1.87 -1.00 2.76
CA TYR A 62 0.48 -1.43 2.73
C TYR A 62 0.15 -2.17 1.44
N ALA A 63 0.59 -1.65 0.28
CA ALA A 63 0.38 -2.30 -1.00
C ALA A 63 1.07 -3.67 -1.08
N LEU A 64 2.32 -3.76 -0.60
CA LEU A 64 3.04 -5.01 -0.49
C LEU A 64 2.35 -5.99 0.47
N ALA A 65 1.87 -5.51 1.62
CA ALA A 65 1.14 -6.34 2.56
C ALA A 65 -0.13 -6.95 1.92
N LEU A 66 -0.91 -6.15 1.19
CA LEU A 66 -2.07 -6.64 0.41
C LEU A 66 -1.65 -7.70 -0.62
N PHE A 67 -0.58 -7.43 -1.37
CA PHE A 67 -0.07 -8.36 -2.36
C PHE A 67 0.33 -9.71 -1.74
N TYR A 68 1.11 -9.69 -0.65
CA TYR A 68 1.52 -10.92 0.03
C TYR A 68 0.37 -11.62 0.76
N SER A 69 -0.59 -10.87 1.29
CA SER A 69 -1.78 -11.46 1.92
C SER A 69 -2.60 -12.22 0.88
N ASP A 70 -2.80 -11.67 -0.31
CA ASP A 70 -3.53 -12.34 -1.39
C ASP A 70 -2.79 -13.58 -1.87
N LYS A 71 -1.46 -13.47 -2.06
CA LYS A 71 -0.61 -14.60 -2.46
C LYS A 71 -0.61 -15.73 -1.42
N LYS A 72 -0.67 -15.42 -0.13
CA LYS A 72 -0.69 -16.38 0.98
C LYS A 72 -2.12 -16.76 1.42
N GLN A 73 -3.17 -16.22 0.78
CA GLN A 73 -4.58 -16.36 1.18
C GLN A 73 -4.83 -16.03 2.65
N ILE A 74 -4.18 -14.99 3.16
CA ILE A 74 -4.31 -14.52 4.53
C ILE A 74 -5.28 -13.33 4.55
N ASN A 75 -6.21 -13.32 5.51
CA ASN A 75 -7.10 -12.19 5.70
C ASN A 75 -6.37 -11.00 6.35
N LEU A 76 -6.08 -9.97 5.56
CA LEU A 76 -5.35 -8.78 6.02
C LEU A 76 -6.15 -8.00 7.09
N ASP A 77 -7.48 -7.91 6.98
CA ASP A 77 -8.32 -7.19 7.94
C ASP A 77 -8.26 -7.80 9.34
N VAL A 78 -8.20 -9.14 9.43
CA VAL A 78 -8.03 -9.84 10.72
C VAL A 78 -6.67 -9.51 11.33
N LEU A 79 -5.59 -9.54 10.53
CA LEU A 79 -4.25 -9.17 10.99
C LEU A 79 -4.18 -7.70 11.43
N LYS A 80 -4.74 -6.79 10.63
CA LYS A 80 -4.82 -5.36 10.92
C LYS A 80 -5.57 -5.13 12.24
N SER A 81 -6.72 -5.77 12.41
CA SER A 81 -7.53 -5.70 13.63
C SER A 81 -6.77 -6.20 14.86
N SER A 82 -6.00 -7.29 14.73
CA SER A 82 -5.13 -7.78 15.81
C SER A 82 -4.08 -6.76 16.22
N PHE A 83 -3.48 -6.03 15.27
CA PHE A 83 -2.48 -5.01 15.61
C PHE A 83 -3.12 -3.74 16.20
N ILE A 84 -4.29 -3.35 15.72
CA ILE A 84 -5.05 -2.24 16.29
C ILE A 84 -5.41 -2.53 17.77
N GLN A 85 -5.85 -3.75 18.08
CA GLN A 85 -6.14 -4.17 19.46
C GLN A 85 -4.92 -4.18 20.37
N GLN A 86 -3.72 -4.35 19.79
CA GLN A 86 -2.44 -4.27 20.52
C GLN A 86 -1.99 -2.82 20.75
N GLY A 87 -2.71 -1.83 20.22
CA GLY A 87 -2.44 -0.41 20.45
C GLY A 87 -1.40 0.21 19.49
N TYR A 88 -1.05 -0.48 18.40
CA TYR A 88 -0.11 0.06 17.42
C TYR A 88 -0.72 1.19 16.59
N ASN A 89 0.12 2.14 16.20
CA ASN A 89 -0.29 3.22 15.31
C ASN A 89 -0.38 2.73 13.85
N LYS A 90 -1.03 3.54 12.99
CA LYS A 90 -1.33 3.18 11.59
C LYS A 90 -0.05 2.84 10.79
N ASP A 91 1.04 3.57 11.02
CA ASP A 91 2.30 3.40 10.30
C ASP A 91 3.09 2.18 10.79
N GLU A 92 3.06 1.91 12.10
CA GLU A 92 3.60 0.71 12.72
C GLU A 92 2.87 -0.53 12.20
N ILE A 93 1.54 -0.46 12.10
CA ILE A 93 0.72 -1.55 11.56
C ILE A 93 1.16 -1.90 10.14
N THR A 94 1.35 -0.92 9.23
CA THR A 94 1.81 -1.22 7.86
C THR A 94 3.17 -1.91 7.82
N THR A 95 4.10 -1.47 8.67
CA THR A 95 5.43 -2.07 8.76
C THR A 95 5.36 -3.49 9.33
N LEU A 96 4.53 -3.73 10.34
CA LEU A 96 4.34 -5.05 10.95
C LEU A 96 3.63 -6.02 10.01
N LEU A 97 2.62 -5.55 9.27
CA LEU A 97 1.92 -6.32 8.25
C LEU A 97 2.90 -6.80 7.18
N TYR A 98 3.68 -5.87 6.61
CA TYR A 98 4.70 -6.20 5.63
C TYR A 98 5.70 -7.23 6.16
N LYS A 99 6.26 -7.02 7.36
CA LYS A 99 7.25 -7.95 7.97
C LYS A 99 6.69 -9.34 8.24
N LYS A 100 5.40 -9.45 8.57
CA LYS A 100 4.76 -10.74 8.88
C LYS A 100 4.36 -11.50 7.62
N LEU A 101 4.13 -10.79 6.52
CA LEU A 101 3.65 -11.35 5.26
C LEU A 101 4.76 -11.58 4.23
N LYS A 102 5.92 -10.94 4.37
CA LYS A 102 7.15 -11.36 3.68
C LYS A 102 7.56 -12.74 4.20
#